data_AF-A0A1G9GV41-F1
#
_entry.id   AF-A0A1G9GV41-F1
#
_cell.length_a   1.000
_cell.length_b   1.000
_cell.length_c   1.000
_cell.angle_alpha   90.00
_cell.angle_beta   90.00
_cell.angle_gamma   90.00
#
_symmetry.space_group_name_H-M   'P 1'
#
loop_
_entity.id
_entity.type
_entity.pdbx_description
1 polymer ?
#
loop_
_entity_poly.entity_id
_entity_poly.type
_entity_poly.pdbx_seq_one_letter_code
_entity_poly.pdbx_strand_id
1 'polypeptide(L)'
;MPRSNRPRGRKPGVDDDGEADLSSLLAGWRRTEIRRDGQWHVQPVPAAQALKNYVCPGCGLRVVPGVAHIVAWRGDGVLGDGADIAARRHWHSHCWKIN
;
A
#
# COMPACT_ATOMS: atom_id res chain seq x y z
N MET A 1 -18.44 40.29 -28.04
CA MET A 1 -18.57 38.81 -27.88
C MET A 1 -17.60 38.10 -28.81
N PRO A 2 -16.45 37.59 -28.34
CA PRO A 2 -15.61 36.63 -29.07
C PRO A 2 -15.86 35.18 -28.60
N ARG A 3 -15.90 34.22 -29.54
CA ARG A 3 -16.21 32.80 -29.30
C ARG A 3 -14.96 32.04 -28.85
N SER A 4 -15.05 31.35 -27.70
CA SER A 4 -14.03 30.43 -27.20
C SER A 4 -14.00 29.14 -28.03
N ASN A 5 -12.89 28.89 -28.72
CA ASN A 5 -12.61 27.64 -29.42
C ASN A 5 -11.63 26.82 -28.58
N ARG A 6 -12.12 25.86 -27.79
CA ARG A 6 -11.29 24.96 -26.98
C ARG A 6 -11.41 23.53 -27.54
N PRO A 7 -10.36 22.96 -28.13
CA PRO A 7 -10.43 21.61 -28.70
C PRO A 7 -10.52 20.57 -27.57
N ARG A 8 -11.49 19.67 -27.70
CA ARG A 8 -11.73 18.54 -26.81
C ARG A 8 -10.79 17.38 -27.17
N GLY A 9 -10.18 16.81 -26.13
CA GLY A 9 -9.98 15.37 -26.03
C GLY A 9 -8.90 14.74 -26.91
N ARG A 10 -7.66 14.74 -26.41
CA ARG A 10 -6.71 13.67 -26.70
C ARG A 10 -6.57 12.82 -25.44
N LYS A 11 -7.25 11.68 -25.37
CA LYS A 11 -6.91 10.61 -24.43
C LYS A 11 -5.89 9.71 -25.13
N PRO A 12 -4.70 9.48 -24.56
CA PRO A 12 -3.78 8.45 -25.04
C PRO A 12 -4.40 7.06 -24.87
N GLY A 13 -3.99 6.13 -25.74
CA GLY A 13 -4.49 4.76 -25.81
C GLY A 13 -4.40 4.03 -24.46
N VAL A 14 -5.46 3.29 -24.18
CA VAL A 14 -5.51 2.25 -23.16
C VAL A 14 -5.53 0.96 -23.95
N ASP A 15 -4.38 0.30 -23.98
CA ASP A 15 -4.20 -1.01 -24.57
C ASP A 15 -3.58 -1.91 -23.48
N ASP A 16 -4.33 -2.93 -23.07
CA ASP A 16 -3.89 -4.18 -22.39
C ASP A 16 -4.05 -4.38 -20.84
N ASP A 17 -4.88 -3.61 -20.13
CA ASP A 17 -4.86 -3.61 -18.63
C ASP A 17 -5.83 -4.58 -17.89
N GLY A 18 -6.39 -5.62 -18.52
CA GLY A 18 -7.43 -6.46 -17.87
C GLY A 18 -6.92 -7.33 -16.71
N GLU A 19 -5.72 -7.87 -16.84
CA GLU A 19 -5.12 -8.80 -15.86
C GLU A 19 -4.34 -8.05 -14.75
N ALA A 20 -3.74 -6.91 -15.10
CA ALA A 20 -3.03 -6.06 -14.15
C ALA A 20 -4.00 -5.37 -13.18
N ASP A 21 -5.17 -4.95 -13.65
CA ASP A 21 -6.22 -4.36 -12.80
C ASP A 21 -6.73 -5.38 -11.78
N LEU A 22 -7.05 -6.61 -12.21
CA LEU A 22 -7.52 -7.66 -11.31
C LEU A 22 -6.42 -8.12 -10.33
N SER A 23 -5.18 -8.30 -10.80
CA SER A 23 -4.06 -8.64 -9.93
C SER A 23 -3.73 -7.51 -8.95
N SER A 24 -3.88 -6.24 -9.34
CA SER A 24 -3.67 -5.07 -8.47
C SER A 24 -4.79 -4.93 -7.43
N LEU A 25 -6.03 -5.23 -7.83
CA LEU A 25 -7.19 -5.31 -6.92
C LEU A 25 -7.05 -6.48 -5.92
N LEU A 26 -6.52 -7.62 -6.35
CA LEU A 26 -6.31 -8.82 -5.52
C LEU A 26 -5.04 -8.75 -4.66
N ALA A 27 -4.02 -7.99 -5.07
CA ALA A 27 -2.78 -7.77 -4.31
C ALA A 27 -2.97 -6.81 -3.12
N GLY A 28 -4.17 -6.24 -2.95
CA GLY A 28 -4.48 -5.29 -1.90
C GLY A 28 -3.94 -3.91 -2.25
N TRP A 29 -4.86 -2.97 -2.47
CA TRP A 29 -4.56 -1.57 -2.78
C TRP A 29 -3.51 -1.01 -1.82
N ARG A 30 -2.27 -0.84 -2.30
CA ARG A 30 -1.22 -0.12 -1.57
C ARG A 30 -1.55 1.37 -1.59
N ARG A 31 -1.52 1.99 -0.42
CA ARG A 31 -1.72 3.44 -0.28
C ARG A 31 -0.54 4.07 0.44
N THR A 32 -0.41 5.38 0.28
CA THR A 32 0.59 6.18 0.99
C THR A 32 -0.10 6.98 2.10
N GLU A 33 0.46 6.95 3.30
CA GLU A 33 -0.01 7.68 4.48
C GLU A 33 1.11 8.59 5.00
N ILE A 34 0.78 9.82 5.39
CA ILE A 34 1.71 10.71 6.11
C ILE A 34 1.42 10.57 7.60
N ARG A 35 2.47 10.31 8.39
CA ARG A 35 2.41 10.17 9.85
C ARG A 35 3.42 11.11 10.50
N ARG A 36 3.46 11.11 11.84
CA ARG A 36 4.35 12.01 12.61
C ARG A 36 5.83 11.84 12.28
N ASP A 37 6.22 10.63 11.91
CA ASP A 37 7.60 10.22 11.65
C ASP A 37 7.96 10.15 10.17
N GLY A 38 7.03 10.48 9.27
CA GLY A 38 7.31 10.57 7.83
C GLY A 38 6.23 9.97 6.94
N GLN A 39 6.61 9.72 5.70
CA GLN A 39 5.76 9.06 4.71
C GLN A 39 5.87 7.54 4.82
N TRP A 40 4.73 6.87 4.76
CA TRP A 40 4.63 5.42 4.86
C TRP A 40 3.83 4.86 3.69
N HIS A 41 4.33 3.77 3.10
CA HIS A 41 3.52 2.90 2.27
C HIS A 41 2.83 1.87 3.14
N VAL A 42 1.54 1.68 2.90
CA VAL A 42 0.65 0.84 3.69
C VAL A 42 -0.11 -0.08 2.77
N GLN A 43 0.02 -1.38 2.99
CA GLN A 43 -0.63 -2.41 2.20
C GLN A 43 -1.44 -3.34 3.12
N PRO A 44 -2.77 -3.43 2.92
CA PRO A 44 -3.58 -4.43 3.61
C PRO A 44 -3.25 -5.84 3.11
N VAL A 45 -3.09 -6.78 4.04
CA VAL A 45 -2.90 -8.20 3.76
C VAL A 45 -4.15 -8.97 4.22
N PRO A 46 -4.88 -9.62 3.29
CA PRO A 46 -6.04 -10.42 3.66
C PRO A 46 -5.62 -11.69 4.42
N ALA A 47 -6.53 -12.19 5.26
CA ALA A 47 -6.31 -13.40 6.07
C ALA A 47 -5.79 -14.60 5.25
N ALA A 48 -6.34 -14.81 4.05
CA ALA A 48 -5.94 -15.91 3.17
C ALA A 48 -4.48 -15.84 2.69
N GLN A 49 -3.87 -14.65 2.64
CA GLN A 49 -2.47 -14.43 2.25
C GLN A 49 -1.53 -14.35 3.46
N ALA A 50 -2.07 -14.33 4.69
CA ALA A 50 -1.29 -14.33 5.92
C ALA A 50 -0.84 -15.76 6.27
N LEU A 51 0.24 -16.22 5.64
CA LEU A 51 0.71 -17.61 5.79
C LEU A 51 1.85 -17.76 6.81
N LYS A 52 2.38 -16.66 7.35
CA LYS A 52 3.56 -16.64 8.21
C LYS A 52 3.30 -15.88 9.50
N ASN A 53 4.05 -16.24 10.54
CA ASN A 53 4.07 -15.51 11.80
C ASN A 53 4.97 -14.27 11.69
N TYR A 54 4.50 -13.14 12.18
CA TYR A 54 5.28 -11.90 12.31
C TYR A 54 5.07 -11.27 13.69
N VAL A 55 5.98 -10.38 14.11
CA VAL A 55 5.85 -9.63 15.38
C VAL A 55 5.35 -8.22 15.09
N CYS A 56 4.26 -7.83 15.74
CA CYS A 56 3.68 -6.50 15.63
C CYS A 56 4.51 -5.47 16.43
N PRO A 57 5.04 -4.40 15.81
CA PRO A 57 5.81 -3.39 16.54
C PRO A 57 4.99 -2.62 17.58
N GLY A 58 3.69 -2.45 17.36
CA GLY A 58 2.83 -1.64 18.24
C GLY A 58 2.45 -2.31 19.55
N CYS A 59 2.43 -3.65 19.62
CA CYS A 59 2.04 -4.39 20.83
C CYS A 59 3.01 -5.51 21.23
N GLY A 60 4.03 -5.80 20.42
CA GLY A 60 4.99 -6.89 20.65
C GLY A 60 4.41 -8.30 20.45
N LEU A 61 3.10 -8.45 20.22
CA LEU A 61 2.45 -9.74 20.03
C LEU A 61 2.59 -10.24 18.59
N ARG A 62 2.40 -11.56 18.40
CA ARG A 62 2.46 -12.18 17.08
C ARG A 62 1.20 -11.88 16.25
N VAL A 63 1.41 -11.51 14.99
CA VAL A 63 0.42 -11.65 13.93
C VAL A 63 0.54 -13.08 13.42
N VAL A 64 -0.42 -13.94 13.79
CA VAL A 64 -0.41 -15.36 13.43
C VAL A 64 -0.98 -15.58 12.02
N PRO A 65 -0.67 -16.70 11.36
CA PRO A 65 -1.30 -17.06 10.09
C PRO A 65 -2.82 -17.02 10.15
N GLY A 66 -3.46 -16.62 9.04
CA GLY A 66 -4.90 -16.46 8.94
C GLY A 66 -5.45 -15.14 9.52
N VAL A 67 -4.59 -14.27 10.08
CA VAL A 67 -5.02 -12.95 10.59
C VAL A 67 -4.80 -11.87 9.53
N ALA A 68 -5.88 -11.20 9.13
CA ALA A 68 -5.80 -10.02 8.28
C ALA A 68 -5.07 -8.88 9.01
N HIS A 69 -4.09 -8.28 8.34
CA HIS A 69 -3.17 -7.34 8.97
C HIS A 69 -2.64 -6.31 7.97
N ILE A 70 -1.79 -5.39 8.43
CA ILE A 70 -1.19 -4.35 7.61
C ILE A 70 0.31 -4.60 7.48
N VAL A 71 0.84 -4.43 6.27
CA VAL A 71 2.27 -4.32 6.02
C VAL A 71 2.59 -2.87 5.73
N ALA A 72 3.57 -2.33 6.47
CA ALA A 72 3.99 -0.94 6.32
C ALA A 72 5.51 -0.82 6.21
N TRP A 73 5.96 0.07 5.34
CA TRP A 73 7.38 0.44 5.18
C TRP A 73 7.51 1.92 4.85
N ARG A 74 8.73 2.46 5.00
CA ARG A 74 9.00 3.87 4.73
C ARG A 74 8.78 4.18 3.25
N GLY A 75 8.20 5.34 2.95
CA GLY A 75 8.12 5.91 1.60
C GLY A 75 9.14 7.02 1.36
N ASP A 76 9.92 7.36 2.38
CA ASP A 76 10.91 8.43 2.40
C ASP A 76 12.30 7.92 2.86
N GLY A 77 12.63 6.68 2.48
CA GLY A 77 13.97 6.08 2.61
C GLY A 77 15.04 6.84 1.85
N VAL A 78 16.14 7.15 2.53
CA VAL A 78 17.35 7.68 1.85
C VAL A 78 18.13 6.58 1.11
N LEU A 79 17.87 5.32 1.44
CA LEU A 79 18.50 4.14 0.82
C LEU A 79 17.70 3.61 -0.39
N GLY A 80 16.56 4.24 -0.73
CA GLY A 80 15.69 3.89 -1.85
C GLY A 80 14.65 2.79 -1.55
N ASP A 81 13.68 2.68 -2.45
CA ASP A 81 12.46 1.86 -2.27
C ASP A 81 12.72 0.38 -1.96
N GLY A 82 13.76 -0.20 -2.57
CA GLY A 82 14.10 -1.61 -2.35
C GLY A 82 14.54 -1.89 -0.91
N ALA A 83 15.31 -0.98 -0.32
CA ALA A 83 15.74 -1.08 1.07
C ALA A 83 14.54 -0.89 2.02
N ASP A 84 13.65 0.04 1.71
CA ASP A 84 12.45 0.27 2.52
C ASP A 84 11.51 -0.95 2.50
N ILE A 85 11.26 -1.53 1.32
CA ILE A 85 10.45 -2.76 1.18
C ILE A 85 11.10 -3.92 1.95
N ALA A 86 12.42 -4.07 1.90
CA ALA A 86 13.11 -5.10 2.66
C ALA A 86 12.96 -4.90 4.18
N ALA A 87 12.87 -3.64 4.63
CA ALA A 87 12.65 -3.25 6.02
C ALA A 87 11.17 -3.21 6.44
N ARG A 88 10.25 -3.79 5.64
CA ARG A 88 8.81 -3.79 5.93
C ARG A 88 8.47 -4.44 7.27
N ARG A 89 7.45 -3.87 7.92
CA ARG A 89 6.95 -4.30 9.23
C ARG A 89 5.50 -4.74 9.11
N HIS A 90 5.13 -5.75 9.90
CA HIS A 90 3.79 -6.31 9.93
C HIS A 90 3.08 -5.87 11.21
N TRP A 91 1.90 -5.28 11.06
CA TRP A 91 1.12 -4.69 12.15
C TRP A 91 -0.27 -5.30 12.19
N HIS A 92 -0.82 -5.55 13.38
CA HIS A 92 -2.27 -5.72 13.47
C HIS A 92 -2.98 -4.46 12.95
N SER A 93 -4.11 -4.63 12.26
CA SER A 93 -4.84 -3.51 11.66
C SER A 93 -5.25 -2.44 12.68
N HIS A 94 -5.56 -2.84 13.92
CA HIS A 94 -5.83 -1.90 15.01
C HIS A 94 -4.57 -1.19 15.50
N CYS A 95 -3.47 -1.92 15.71
CA CYS A 95 -2.20 -1.35 16.17
C CYS A 95 -1.63 -0.29 15.21
N TRP A 96 -1.81 -0.48 13.89
CA TRP A 96 -1.44 0.54 12.91
C TRP A 96 -2.27 1.82 13.08
N LYS A 97 -3.59 1.71 13.25
CA LYS A 97 -4.47 2.88 13.34
C LYS A 97 -4.20 3.78 14.56
N ILE A 98 -3.73 3.19 15.67
CA ILE A 98 -3.56 3.91 16.95
C ILE A 98 -2.13 4.41 17.20
N ASN A 99 -1.12 3.84 16.55
CA ASN A 99 0.22 4.44 16.50
C ASN A 99 0.25 5.55 15.46
#